data_AF-A0A950VZX5-F1
#
_entry.id   AF-A0A950VZX5-F1
#
_cell.length_a   1.000
_cell.length_b   1.000
_cell.length_c   1.000
_cell.angle_alpha   90.00
_cell.angle_beta   90.00
_cell.angle_gamma   90.00
#
_symmetry.space_group_name_H-M   'P 1'
#
loop_
_entity.id
_entity.type
_entity.pdbx_description
1 polymer ?
#
loop_
_entity_poly.entity_id
_entity_poly.type
_entity_poly.pdbx_seq_one_letter_code
_entity_poly.pdbx_strand_id
1 'polypeptide(L)'
;MLSIGEEAFEELAALGDAEELCRRLLASPWGWGRSTRHQEAIELLAAVSGSSELPVAFVALMICTCQRWDRVTGRLITALEESGLLDASSLDELAESLLSHEFVIAYPLAWVSPEWLEVELDDGKGHTHTVSEGTLAHHRPRVEPPLRRWAARRVLAADPARLAQLLDDARLFEPRHRDAVIHGLLDAAELLDEPERRKLVTRGLAGGQSGVRLAALELLCELDGPDAARRRARDDPNATVRTWTPPIEPVQATLL
;
A
#
# COMPACT_ATOMS: atom_id res chain seq x y z
N MET A 1 -33.50 -0.60 8.77
CA MET A 1 -33.08 -0.90 7.39
C MET A 1 -31.63 -0.47 7.33
N LEU A 2 -30.71 -1.44 7.42
CA LEU A 2 -29.29 -1.14 7.43
C LEU A 2 -28.91 -0.57 6.06
N SER A 3 -27.88 0.27 6.01
CA SER A 3 -27.36 0.70 4.72
C SER A 3 -26.71 -0.50 4.01
N ILE A 4 -26.77 -0.56 2.68
CA ILE A 4 -26.16 -1.64 1.87
C ILE A 4 -24.68 -1.90 2.25
N GLY A 5 -23.97 -0.86 2.73
CA GLY A 5 -22.59 -0.98 3.18
C GLY A 5 -22.39 -1.61 4.56
N GLU A 6 -23.39 -1.56 5.45
CA GLU A 6 -23.37 -2.22 6.76
C GLU A 6 -23.69 -3.71 6.64
N GLU A 7 -24.71 -4.08 5.85
CA GLU A 7 -25.04 -5.50 5.58
C GLU A 7 -23.85 -6.24 4.95
N ALA A 8 -23.17 -5.60 4.01
CA ALA A 8 -21.96 -6.15 3.38
C ALA A 8 -20.81 -6.38 4.36
N PHE A 9 -20.67 -5.54 5.40
CA PHE A 9 -19.64 -5.73 6.42
C PHE A 9 -20.02 -6.84 7.40
N GLU A 10 -21.28 -6.88 7.83
CA GLU A 10 -21.78 -7.94 8.71
C GLU A 10 -21.60 -9.33 8.07
N GLU A 11 -21.80 -9.45 6.75
CA GLU A 11 -21.51 -10.69 6.01
C GLU A 11 -20.02 -11.09 6.12
N LEU A 12 -19.10 -10.13 5.92
CA LEU A 12 -17.66 -10.39 6.05
C LEU A 12 -17.26 -10.70 7.50
N ALA A 13 -17.84 -10.00 8.47
CA ALA A 13 -17.52 -10.14 9.89
C ALA A 13 -18.07 -11.43 10.50
N ALA A 14 -19.10 -12.02 9.89
CA ALA A 14 -19.60 -13.33 10.26
C ALA A 14 -18.65 -14.47 9.84
N LEU A 15 -17.64 -14.19 9.00
CA LEU A 15 -16.64 -15.17 8.59
C LEU A 15 -15.63 -15.36 9.73
N GLY A 16 -15.52 -16.59 10.23
CA GLY A 16 -14.50 -16.97 11.23
C GLY A 16 -13.24 -17.58 10.62
N ASP A 17 -13.16 -17.66 9.29
CA ASP A 17 -12.11 -18.36 8.56
C ASP A 17 -11.40 -17.43 7.57
N ALA A 18 -10.07 -17.43 7.60
CA ALA A 18 -9.24 -16.57 6.76
C ALA A 18 -9.32 -16.96 5.27
N GLU A 19 -9.44 -18.25 4.93
CA GLU A 19 -9.57 -18.67 3.53
C GLU A 19 -10.90 -18.21 2.93
N GLU A 20 -12.00 -18.40 3.64
CA GLU A 20 -13.31 -17.93 3.21
C GLU A 20 -13.36 -16.41 3.10
N LEU A 21 -12.71 -15.67 4.02
CA LEU A 21 -12.56 -14.21 3.89
C LEU A 21 -11.84 -13.84 2.59
N CYS A 22 -10.68 -14.44 2.32
CA CYS A 22 -9.93 -14.17 1.09
C CYS A 22 -10.75 -14.54 -0.17
N ARG A 23 -11.45 -15.68 -0.15
CA ARG A 23 -12.35 -16.12 -1.22
C ARG A 23 -13.43 -15.07 -1.51
N ARG A 24 -14.07 -14.55 -0.47
CA ARG A 24 -15.12 -13.52 -0.57
C ARG A 24 -14.59 -12.19 -1.10
N LEU A 25 -13.40 -11.79 -0.66
CA LEU A 25 -12.74 -10.59 -1.18
C LEU A 25 -12.38 -10.74 -2.67
N LEU A 26 -11.95 -11.92 -3.11
CA LEU A 26 -11.64 -12.22 -4.51
C LEU A 26 -12.90 -12.34 -5.39
N ALA A 27 -13.97 -12.95 -4.88
CA ALA A 27 -15.19 -13.18 -5.63
C ALA A 27 -15.99 -11.89 -5.91
N SER A 28 -15.83 -10.86 -5.06
CA SER A 28 -16.54 -9.59 -5.22
C SER A 28 -15.60 -8.38 -5.16
N PRO A 29 -14.73 -8.18 -6.18
CA PRO A 29 -13.73 -7.10 -6.16
C PRO A 29 -14.32 -5.68 -6.09
N TRP A 30 -15.60 -5.53 -6.48
CA TRP A 30 -16.31 -4.25 -6.58
C TRP A 30 -17.55 -4.16 -5.68
N GLY A 31 -17.96 -5.25 -5.03
CA GLY A 31 -19.32 -5.40 -4.48
C GLY A 31 -19.46 -5.24 -2.97
N TRP A 32 -18.37 -5.05 -2.22
CA TRP A 32 -18.42 -4.82 -0.76
C TRP A 32 -18.71 -3.36 -0.37
N GLY A 33 -19.14 -2.52 -1.31
CA GLY A 33 -19.38 -1.09 -1.08
C GLY A 33 -18.09 -0.31 -0.80
N ARG A 34 -18.23 0.92 -0.27
CA ARG A 34 -17.11 1.77 0.16
C ARG A 34 -17.26 2.12 1.63
N SER A 35 -16.18 2.06 2.38
CA SER A 35 -16.11 2.43 3.79
C SER A 35 -14.89 3.31 4.06
N THR A 36 -15.08 4.32 4.90
CA THR A 36 -13.98 5.13 5.43
C THR A 36 -13.55 4.70 6.84
N ARG A 37 -14.23 3.68 7.39
CA ARG A 37 -13.94 3.10 8.71
C ARG A 37 -12.88 2.02 8.54
N HIS A 38 -11.61 2.41 8.56
CA HIS A 38 -10.49 1.48 8.48
C HIS A 38 -10.46 0.46 9.64
N GLN A 39 -11.07 0.79 10.79
CA GLN A 39 -11.18 -0.14 11.91
C GLN A 39 -11.94 -1.43 11.56
N GLU A 40 -12.91 -1.37 10.63
CA GLU A 40 -13.63 -2.55 10.12
C GLU A 40 -12.66 -3.59 9.55
N ALA A 41 -11.65 -3.15 8.81
CA ALA A 41 -10.63 -4.03 8.24
C ALA A 41 -9.73 -4.66 9.33
N ILE A 42 -9.42 -3.91 10.38
CA ILE A 42 -8.64 -4.42 11.52
C ILE A 42 -9.45 -5.47 12.30
N GLU A 43 -10.74 -5.21 12.52
CA GLU A 43 -11.67 -6.15 13.16
C GLU A 43 -11.77 -7.46 12.37
N LEU A 44 -11.88 -7.39 11.04
CA LEU A 44 -11.91 -8.58 10.18
C LEU A 44 -10.63 -9.39 10.30
N LEU A 45 -9.47 -8.73 10.19
CA LEU A 45 -8.19 -9.44 10.30
C LEU A 45 -8.03 -10.09 11.68
N ALA A 46 -8.37 -9.38 12.75
CA ALA A 46 -8.31 -9.91 14.10
C ALA A 46 -9.22 -11.14 14.28
N ALA A 47 -10.42 -11.11 13.70
CA ALA A 47 -11.38 -12.21 13.79
C ALA A 47 -10.89 -13.51 13.13
N VAL A 48 -10.10 -13.42 12.05
CA VAL A 48 -9.59 -14.57 11.31
C VAL A 48 -8.12 -14.89 11.64
N SER A 49 -7.49 -14.13 12.54
CA SER A 49 -6.09 -14.36 12.91
C SER A 49 -5.94 -15.70 13.63
N GLY A 50 -5.20 -16.62 13.00
CA GLY A 50 -4.95 -17.96 13.54
C GLY A 50 -6.02 -19.00 13.24
N SER A 51 -7.00 -18.71 12.37
CA SER A 51 -8.07 -19.67 12.02
C SER A 51 -7.75 -20.57 10.83
N SER A 52 -6.73 -20.26 10.01
CA SER A 52 -6.36 -21.06 8.84
C SER A 52 -4.84 -21.20 8.65
N GLU A 53 -4.44 -22.01 7.68
CA GLU A 53 -3.05 -22.19 7.25
C GLU A 53 -2.53 -21.02 6.40
N LEU A 54 -3.37 -20.06 6.02
CA LEU A 54 -2.94 -18.93 5.21
C LEU A 54 -2.02 -17.98 6.01
N PRO A 55 -0.91 -17.51 5.42
CA PRO A 55 -0.08 -16.50 6.05
C PRO A 55 -0.89 -15.23 6.38
N VAL A 56 -0.76 -14.72 7.60
CA VAL A 56 -1.48 -13.50 8.02
C VAL A 56 -1.13 -12.29 7.14
N ALA A 57 0.11 -12.22 6.65
CA ALA A 57 0.56 -11.20 5.70
C ALA A 57 -0.26 -11.23 4.39
N PHE A 58 -0.63 -12.42 3.91
CA PHE A 58 -1.46 -12.57 2.72
C PHE A 58 -2.90 -12.08 2.96
N VAL A 59 -3.49 -12.40 4.10
CA VAL A 59 -4.84 -11.89 4.46
C VAL A 59 -4.83 -10.37 4.59
N ALA A 60 -3.81 -9.82 5.24
CA ALA A 60 -3.62 -8.38 5.35
C ALA A 60 -3.45 -7.70 3.98
N LEU A 61 -2.70 -8.31 3.07
CA LEU A 61 -2.53 -7.85 1.70
C LEU A 61 -3.86 -7.79 0.93
N MET A 62 -4.70 -8.82 1.07
CA MET A 62 -6.05 -8.86 0.51
C MET A 62 -6.92 -7.72 1.05
N ILE A 63 -6.86 -7.47 2.36
CA ILE A 63 -7.61 -6.39 3.03
C ILE A 63 -7.12 -5.01 2.57
N CYS A 64 -5.80 -4.77 2.57
CA CYS A 64 -5.21 -3.49 2.18
C CYS A 64 -5.47 -3.13 0.72
N THR A 65 -5.62 -4.12 -0.16
CA THR A 65 -5.88 -3.90 -1.59
C THR A 65 -7.37 -3.98 -1.96
N CYS A 66 -8.25 -4.23 -0.98
CA CYS A 66 -9.69 -4.24 -1.18
C CYS A 66 -10.23 -2.84 -1.49
N GLN A 67 -11.07 -2.74 -2.52
CA GLN A 67 -11.67 -1.47 -2.94
C GLN A 67 -12.56 -0.81 -1.88
N ARG A 68 -13.08 -1.59 -0.93
CA ARG A 68 -13.91 -1.08 0.15
C ARG A 68 -13.19 0.02 0.92
N TRP A 69 -11.88 -0.10 1.13
CA TRP A 69 -11.08 0.82 1.93
C TRP A 69 -10.06 1.64 1.11
N ASP A 70 -10.20 1.71 -0.22
CA ASP A 70 -9.25 2.38 -1.12
C ASP A 70 -8.94 3.84 -0.71
N ARG A 71 -9.97 4.58 -0.26
CA ARG A 71 -9.88 5.98 0.21
C ARG A 71 -9.19 6.15 1.56
N VAL A 72 -9.00 5.08 2.31
CA VAL A 72 -8.44 5.12 3.67
C VAL A 72 -7.24 4.20 3.86
N THR A 73 -6.68 3.68 2.76
CA THR A 73 -5.51 2.79 2.74
C THR A 73 -4.34 3.28 3.58
N GLY A 74 -4.02 4.58 3.55
CA GLY A 74 -2.95 5.15 4.39
C GLY A 74 -3.24 5.03 5.89
N ARG A 75 -4.48 5.27 6.33
CA ARG A 75 -4.86 5.08 7.74
C ARG A 75 -4.96 3.61 8.11
N LEU A 76 -5.42 2.79 7.17
CA LEU A 76 -5.52 1.34 7.34
C LEU A 76 -4.16 0.70 7.57
N ILE A 77 -3.15 0.98 6.74
CA ILE A 77 -1.83 0.36 6.89
C ILE A 77 -1.12 0.79 8.18
N THR A 78 -1.31 2.06 8.60
CA THR A 78 -0.82 2.53 9.91
C THR A 78 -1.53 1.81 11.06
N ALA A 79 -2.86 1.73 11.04
CA ALA A 79 -3.61 1.01 12.09
C ALA A 79 -3.26 -0.48 12.13
N LEU A 80 -2.96 -1.08 10.98
CA LEU A 80 -2.52 -2.46 10.88
C LEU A 80 -1.17 -2.67 11.58
N GLU A 81 -0.19 -1.82 11.29
CA GLU A 81 1.13 -1.85 11.94
C GLU A 81 1.02 -1.63 13.46
N GLU A 82 0.19 -0.66 13.90
CA GLU A 82 -0.04 -0.35 15.32
C GLU A 82 -0.81 -1.43 16.07
N SER A 83 -1.63 -2.23 15.38
CA SER A 83 -2.46 -3.27 16.01
C SER A 83 -1.65 -4.43 16.60
N GLY A 84 -0.43 -4.64 16.13
CA GLY A 84 0.40 -5.80 16.50
C GLY A 84 -0.14 -7.15 16.00
N LEU A 85 -1.13 -7.16 15.09
CA LEU A 85 -1.67 -8.38 14.49
C LEU A 85 -0.67 -9.09 13.56
N LEU A 86 0.29 -8.34 13.01
CA LEU A 86 1.39 -8.87 12.22
C LEU A 86 2.69 -8.66 12.99
N ASP A 87 3.51 -9.71 13.04
CA ASP A 87 4.89 -9.58 13.50
C ASP A 87 5.74 -8.82 12.47
N ALA A 88 6.97 -8.47 12.85
CA ALA A 88 7.87 -7.69 12.00
C ALA A 88 8.15 -8.40 10.66
N SER A 89 8.36 -9.71 10.67
CA SER A 89 8.58 -10.50 9.45
C SER A 89 7.38 -10.48 8.51
N SER A 90 6.16 -10.59 9.04
CA SER A 90 4.92 -10.57 8.26
C SER A 90 4.68 -9.19 7.65
N LEU A 91 5.02 -8.11 8.38
CA LEU A 91 4.95 -6.75 7.85
C LEU A 91 6.03 -6.52 6.77
N ASP A 92 7.22 -7.11 6.90
CA ASP A 92 8.27 -7.05 5.88
C ASP A 92 7.83 -7.79 4.60
N GLU A 93 7.27 -8.99 4.73
CA GLU A 93 6.70 -9.75 3.62
C GLU A 93 5.57 -8.98 2.91
N LEU A 94 4.69 -8.34 3.68
CA LEU A 94 3.65 -7.46 3.17
C LEU A 94 4.24 -6.28 2.40
N ALA A 95 5.29 -5.65 2.92
CA ALA A 95 5.94 -4.52 2.27
C ALA A 95 6.61 -4.93 0.95
N GLU A 96 7.35 -6.05 0.91
CA GLU A 96 7.93 -6.57 -0.33
C GLU A 96 6.85 -6.85 -1.38
N SER A 97 5.74 -7.46 -0.97
CA SER A 97 4.61 -7.74 -1.86
C SER A 97 4.02 -6.46 -2.45
N LEU A 98 3.87 -5.41 -1.64
CA LEU A 98 3.38 -4.09 -2.08
C LEU A 98 4.38 -3.31 -2.94
N LEU A 99 5.66 -3.65 -2.90
CA LEU A 99 6.71 -3.08 -3.77
C LEU A 99 6.97 -3.91 -5.03
N SER A 100 6.29 -5.04 -5.22
CA SER A 100 6.35 -5.75 -6.50
C SER A 100 5.71 -4.91 -7.63
N HIS A 101 6.40 -4.83 -8.78
CA HIS A 101 5.89 -4.13 -9.96
C HIS A 101 4.85 -4.96 -10.73
N GLU A 102 4.96 -6.28 -10.67
CA GLU A 102 4.07 -7.28 -11.28
C GLU A 102 3.30 -8.05 -10.19
N PHE A 103 2.71 -7.32 -9.25
CA PHE A 103 1.97 -7.96 -8.18
C PHE A 103 0.72 -8.70 -8.71
N VAL A 104 0.75 -10.03 -8.62
CA VAL A 104 -0.32 -10.93 -9.05
C VAL A 104 -0.59 -11.92 -7.93
N ILE A 105 -1.86 -12.10 -7.59
CA ILE A 105 -2.32 -13.13 -6.67
C ILE A 105 -2.82 -14.30 -7.50
N ALA A 106 -2.14 -15.44 -7.41
CA ALA A 106 -2.63 -16.70 -7.95
C ALA A 106 -3.52 -17.38 -6.90
N TYR A 107 -4.67 -17.88 -7.32
CA TYR A 107 -5.62 -18.56 -6.44
C TYR A 107 -6.37 -19.68 -7.19
N PRO A 108 -6.87 -20.72 -6.52
CA PRO A 108 -7.70 -21.73 -7.16
C PRO A 108 -8.94 -21.09 -7.78
N LEU A 109 -9.17 -21.28 -9.08
CA LEU A 109 -10.33 -20.71 -9.79
C LEU A 109 -11.66 -21.18 -9.15
N ALA A 110 -11.67 -22.39 -8.59
CA ALA A 110 -12.79 -22.96 -7.86
C ALA A 110 -13.25 -22.09 -6.68
N TRP A 111 -12.38 -21.25 -6.10
CA TRP A 111 -12.75 -20.30 -5.05
C TRP A 111 -13.79 -19.28 -5.51
N VAL A 112 -13.74 -18.85 -6.76
CA VAL A 112 -14.63 -17.79 -7.29
C VAL A 112 -15.69 -18.36 -8.23
N SER A 113 -15.36 -19.43 -8.95
CA SER A 113 -16.25 -20.11 -9.89
C SER A 113 -16.04 -21.62 -9.76
N PRO A 114 -16.69 -22.30 -8.81
CA PRO A 114 -16.55 -23.75 -8.65
C PRO A 114 -17.11 -24.52 -9.85
N GLU A 115 -18.07 -23.92 -10.55
CA GLU A 115 -18.65 -24.43 -11.78
C GLU A 115 -18.61 -23.35 -12.86
N TRP A 116 -18.48 -23.75 -14.12
CA TRP A 116 -18.66 -22.87 -15.27
C TRP A 116 -19.60 -23.51 -16.28
N LEU A 117 -20.43 -22.66 -16.91
CA LEU A 117 -21.39 -23.05 -17.92
C LEU A 117 -20.75 -22.85 -19.30
N GLU A 118 -20.56 -23.94 -20.03
CA GLU A 118 -20.23 -23.91 -21.45
C GLU A 118 -21.53 -23.99 -22.24
N VAL A 119 -21.81 -22.99 -23.09
CA VAL A 119 -23.00 -22.98 -23.95
C VAL A 119 -22.55 -23.19 -25.39
N GLU A 120 -22.98 -24.29 -25.99
CA GLU A 120 -22.75 -24.55 -27.41
C GLU A 120 -23.63 -23.61 -28.23
N LEU A 121 -23.02 -22.75 -29.05
CA LEU A 121 -23.73 -21.74 -29.82
C LEU A 121 -24.55 -22.34 -30.98
N ASP A 122 -24.20 -23.55 -31.41
CA ASP A 122 -24.79 -24.20 -32.58
C ASP A 122 -26.17 -24.83 -32.29
N ASP A 123 -26.37 -25.39 -31.09
CA ASP A 123 -27.63 -26.02 -30.70
C ASP A 123 -28.26 -25.43 -29.41
N GLY A 124 -27.58 -24.49 -28.77
CA GLY A 124 -28.03 -23.81 -27.56
C GLY A 124 -28.00 -24.69 -26.30
N LYS A 125 -27.36 -25.87 -26.32
CA LYS A 125 -27.22 -26.70 -25.13
C LYS A 125 -26.13 -26.16 -24.21
N GLY A 126 -26.43 -26.18 -22.92
CA GLY A 126 -25.49 -25.83 -21.86
C GLY A 126 -24.96 -27.07 -21.16
N HIS A 127 -23.65 -27.14 -20.97
CA HIS A 127 -22.96 -28.12 -20.14
C HIS A 127 -22.35 -27.41 -18.92
N THR A 128 -22.58 -27.96 -17.73
CA THR A 128 -21.95 -27.45 -16.50
C THR A 128 -20.72 -28.29 -16.22
N HIS A 129 -19.58 -27.63 -16.04
CA HIS A 129 -18.30 -28.26 -15.74
C HIS A 129 -17.85 -27.84 -14.35
N THR A 130 -17.46 -28.81 -13.52
CA THR A 130 -16.79 -28.53 -12.24
C THR A 130 -15.34 -28.12 -12.50
N VAL A 131 -14.91 -27.02 -11.90
CA VAL A 131 -13.54 -26.53 -12.00
C VAL A 131 -12.65 -27.34 -11.06
N SER A 132 -11.55 -27.86 -11.59
CA SER A 132 -10.53 -28.54 -10.79
C SER A 132 -9.88 -27.57 -9.79
N GLU A 133 -9.65 -28.02 -8.56
CA GLU A 133 -8.90 -27.28 -7.52
C GLU A 133 -7.49 -26.86 -7.99
N GLY A 134 -6.90 -27.61 -8.93
CA GLY A 134 -5.59 -27.28 -9.50
C GLY A 134 -5.60 -26.18 -10.57
N THR A 135 -6.77 -25.76 -11.04
CA THR A 135 -6.87 -24.69 -12.05
C THR A 135 -6.69 -23.34 -11.38
N LEU A 136 -5.61 -22.62 -11.72
CA LEU A 136 -5.32 -21.32 -11.12
C LEU A 136 -5.92 -20.17 -11.91
N ALA A 137 -6.52 -19.23 -11.19
CA ALA A 137 -6.87 -17.90 -11.65
C ALA A 137 -5.85 -16.88 -11.15
N HIS A 138 -5.85 -15.70 -11.77
CA HIS A 138 -4.93 -14.62 -11.42
C HIS A 138 -5.72 -13.33 -11.17
N HIS A 139 -5.54 -12.75 -10.00
CA HIS A 139 -6.05 -11.44 -9.64
C HIS A 139 -4.90 -10.44 -9.62
N ARG A 140 -5.12 -9.24 -10.17
CA ARG A 140 -4.18 -8.11 -10.12
C ARG A 140 -4.75 -7.04 -9.20
N PRO A 141 -4.37 -7.03 -7.91
CA PRO A 141 -4.89 -6.05 -6.97
C PRO A 141 -4.42 -4.64 -7.34
N ARG A 142 -5.26 -3.65 -7.07
CA ARG A 142 -4.90 -2.25 -7.25
C ARG A 142 -4.19 -1.75 -5.99
N VAL A 143 -2.87 -1.68 -6.03
CA VAL A 143 -2.07 -1.17 -4.91
C VAL A 143 -2.07 0.35 -4.92
N GLU A 144 -2.78 0.99 -3.98
CA GLU A 144 -2.84 2.45 -3.89
C GLU A 144 -1.50 3.07 -3.43
N PRO A 145 -1.18 4.32 -3.87
CA PRO A 145 0.09 4.98 -3.55
C PRO A 145 0.46 5.04 -2.05
N PRO A 146 -0.47 5.28 -1.10
CA PRO A 146 -0.12 5.26 0.32
C PRO A 146 0.50 3.94 0.80
N LEU A 147 0.07 2.80 0.23
CA LEU A 147 0.64 1.49 0.56
C LEU A 147 2.07 1.37 0.06
N ARG A 148 2.36 1.86 -1.16
CA ARG A 148 3.72 1.85 -1.71
C ARG A 148 4.66 2.81 -0.96
N ARG A 149 4.15 3.95 -0.50
CA ARG A 149 4.88 4.88 0.37
C ARG A 149 5.26 4.19 1.69
N TRP A 150 4.28 3.59 2.36
CA TRP A 150 4.54 2.84 3.60
C TRP A 150 5.54 1.71 3.39
N ALA A 151 5.35 0.91 2.34
CA ALA A 151 6.19 -0.24 2.06
C ALA A 151 7.65 0.16 1.76
N ALA A 152 7.85 1.22 0.96
CA ALA A 152 9.19 1.73 0.66
C ALA A 152 9.91 2.24 1.91
N ARG A 153 9.21 2.98 2.79
CA ARG A 153 9.74 3.42 4.08
C ARG A 153 10.18 2.22 4.92
N ARG A 154 9.32 1.21 5.04
CA ARG A 154 9.56 0.02 5.86
C ARG A 154 10.76 -0.79 5.36
N VAL A 155 10.78 -1.12 4.07
CA VAL A 155 11.87 -1.90 3.47
C VAL A 155 13.21 -1.17 3.63
N LEU A 156 13.25 0.14 3.40
CA LEU A 156 14.47 0.91 3.61
C LEU A 156 14.89 0.97 5.08
N ALA A 157 13.94 1.07 6.00
CA ALA A 157 14.24 1.07 7.42
C ALA A 157 14.79 -0.27 7.92
N ALA A 158 14.33 -1.38 7.35
CA ALA A 158 14.84 -2.71 7.65
C ALA A 158 16.25 -2.94 7.07
N ASP A 159 16.52 -2.42 5.86
CA ASP A 159 17.82 -2.56 5.19
C ASP A 159 18.20 -1.29 4.38
N PRO A 160 18.93 -0.34 5.01
CA PRO A 160 19.37 0.88 4.34
C PRO A 160 20.23 0.63 3.08
N ALA A 161 20.96 -0.48 3.03
CA ALA A 161 21.84 -0.81 1.90
C ALA A 161 21.07 -1.06 0.60
N ARG A 162 19.75 -1.29 0.68
CA ARG A 162 18.87 -1.49 -0.48
C ARG A 162 18.42 -0.21 -1.17
N LEU A 163 18.82 0.97 -0.70
CA LEU A 163 18.41 2.24 -1.31
C LEU A 163 18.63 2.27 -2.84
N ALA A 164 19.80 1.82 -3.31
CA ALA A 164 20.12 1.83 -4.73
C ALA A 164 19.17 0.93 -5.54
N GLN A 165 18.90 -0.27 -5.05
CA GLN A 165 17.96 -1.21 -5.66
C GLN A 165 16.54 -0.61 -5.69
N LEU A 166 16.06 -0.10 -4.56
CA LEU A 166 14.73 0.49 -4.44
C LEU A 166 14.52 1.69 -5.39
N LEU A 167 15.56 2.51 -5.58
CA LEU A 167 15.54 3.62 -6.54
C LEU A 167 15.53 3.17 -8.00
N ASP A 168 16.11 2.00 -8.31
CA ASP A 168 16.08 1.42 -9.65
C ASP A 168 14.73 0.74 -9.92
N ASP A 169 14.22 -0.04 -8.96
CA ASP A 169 12.89 -0.66 -9.02
C ASP A 169 11.79 0.40 -9.10
N ALA A 170 11.95 1.53 -8.40
CA ALA A 170 11.03 2.67 -8.47
C ALA A 170 10.77 3.15 -9.91
N ARG A 171 11.73 2.96 -10.82
CA ARG A 171 11.61 3.40 -12.23
C ARG A 171 10.66 2.54 -13.04
N LEU A 172 10.36 1.33 -12.59
CA LEU A 172 9.42 0.40 -13.23
C LEU A 172 7.97 0.82 -13.00
N PHE A 173 7.70 1.66 -12.01
CA PHE A 173 6.36 2.15 -11.72
C PHE A 173 5.91 3.30 -12.61
N GLU A 174 4.59 3.36 -12.83
CA GLU A 174 3.93 4.57 -13.31
C GLU A 174 4.27 5.78 -12.43
N PRO A 175 4.26 7.02 -12.99
CA PRO A 175 4.74 8.21 -12.27
C PRO A 175 4.14 8.42 -10.88
N ARG A 176 2.83 8.18 -10.69
CA ARG A 176 2.14 8.35 -9.41
C ARG A 176 2.63 7.35 -8.35
N HIS A 177 2.90 6.10 -8.74
CA HIS A 177 3.38 5.05 -7.85
C HIS A 177 4.87 5.19 -7.57
N ARG A 178 5.67 5.56 -8.58
CA ARG A 178 7.08 5.90 -8.42
C ARG A 178 7.29 7.02 -7.40
N ASP A 179 6.53 8.10 -7.53
CA ASP A 179 6.63 9.24 -6.61
C ASP A 179 6.23 8.83 -5.18
N ALA A 180 5.28 7.92 -5.01
CA ALA A 180 4.92 7.40 -3.69
C ALA A 180 6.04 6.55 -3.07
N VAL A 181 6.69 5.69 -3.86
CA VAL A 181 7.89 4.95 -3.42
C VAL A 181 8.98 5.94 -2.99
N ILE A 182 9.32 6.92 -3.82
CA ILE A 182 10.34 7.93 -3.48
C ILE A 182 9.97 8.71 -2.21
N HIS A 183 8.69 9.04 -2.02
CA HIS A 183 8.21 9.66 -0.78
C HIS A 183 8.48 8.77 0.43
N GLY A 184 8.19 7.47 0.32
CA GLY A 184 8.43 6.51 1.39
C GLY A 184 9.91 6.39 1.74
N LEU A 185 10.78 6.38 0.73
CA LEU A 185 12.23 6.41 0.95
C LEU A 185 12.66 7.69 1.68
N LEU A 186 12.09 8.86 1.32
CA LEU A 186 12.36 10.13 2.02
C LEU A 186 11.92 10.08 3.49
N ASP A 187 10.81 9.42 3.80
CA ASP A 187 10.32 9.24 5.18
C ASP A 187 11.28 8.41 6.07
N ALA A 188 12.22 7.69 5.48
CA ALA A 188 13.24 6.89 6.16
C ALA A 188 14.66 7.44 5.99
N ALA A 189 14.81 8.67 5.47
CA ALA A 189 16.11 9.22 5.12
C ALA A 189 17.05 9.47 6.32
N GLU A 190 16.53 9.54 7.55
CA GLU A 190 17.34 9.67 8.77
C GLU A 190 18.24 8.45 9.04
N LEU A 191 17.94 7.30 8.44
CA LEU A 191 18.67 6.04 8.58
C LEU A 191 19.84 5.92 7.59
N LEU A 192 19.95 6.88 6.67
CA LEU A 192 20.95 6.88 5.60
C LEU A 192 22.16 7.75 5.97
N ASP A 193 23.30 7.42 5.39
CA ASP A 193 24.46 8.31 5.45
C ASP A 193 24.25 9.57 4.59
N GLU A 194 25.04 10.62 4.82
CA GLU A 194 24.89 11.88 4.09
C GLU A 194 24.99 11.71 2.55
N PRO A 195 25.96 10.96 1.99
CA PRO A 195 26.01 10.68 0.55
C PRO A 195 24.71 10.09 -0.02
N GLU A 196 24.10 9.14 0.68
CA GLU A 196 22.84 8.50 0.29
C GLU A 196 21.65 9.44 0.42
N ARG A 197 21.56 10.21 1.51
CA ARG A 197 20.55 11.27 1.69
C ARG A 197 20.60 12.27 0.54
N ARG A 198 21.78 12.71 0.13
CA ARG A 198 21.95 13.65 -1.01
C ARG A 198 21.48 13.05 -2.34
N LYS A 199 21.75 11.77 -2.60
CA LYS A 199 21.23 11.07 -3.79
C LYS A 199 19.70 11.05 -3.75
N LEU A 200 19.12 10.70 -2.61
CA LEU A 200 17.67 10.62 -2.43
C LEU A 200 16.99 11.99 -2.55
N VAL A 201 17.55 13.06 -1.97
CA VAL A 201 17.08 14.45 -2.17
C VAL A 201 17.05 14.80 -3.65
N THR A 202 18.12 14.50 -4.39
CA THR A 202 18.20 14.78 -5.83
C THR A 202 17.08 14.07 -6.58
N ARG A 203 16.78 12.82 -6.25
CA ARG A 203 15.66 12.06 -6.84
C ARG A 203 14.30 12.63 -6.44
N GLY A 204 14.10 12.98 -5.17
CA GLY A 204 12.87 13.57 -4.66
C GLY A 204 12.54 14.91 -5.30
N LEU A 205 13.53 15.80 -5.46
CA LEU A 205 13.39 17.10 -6.13
C LEU A 205 13.05 16.99 -7.63
N ALA A 206 13.35 15.85 -8.25
CA ALA A 206 12.99 15.54 -9.64
C ALA A 206 11.61 14.86 -9.77
N GLY A 207 10.94 14.53 -8.66
CA GLY A 207 9.64 13.89 -8.63
C GLY A 207 8.53 14.74 -9.25
N GLY A 208 7.49 14.10 -9.80
CA GLY A 208 6.37 14.78 -10.45
C GLY A 208 5.37 15.40 -9.46
N GLN A 209 5.16 14.76 -8.31
CA GLN A 209 4.25 15.19 -7.26
C GLN A 209 4.88 16.27 -6.36
N SER A 210 4.12 17.33 -6.07
CA SER A 210 4.58 18.42 -5.19
C SER A 210 4.92 17.93 -3.79
N GLY A 211 4.14 17.00 -3.22
CA GLY A 211 4.39 16.45 -1.89
C GLY A 211 5.77 15.80 -1.73
N VAL A 212 6.25 15.10 -2.77
CA VAL A 212 7.59 14.49 -2.78
C VAL A 212 8.67 15.56 -2.81
N ARG A 213 8.48 16.61 -3.62
CA ARG A 213 9.44 17.72 -3.70
C ARG A 213 9.48 18.53 -2.41
N LEU A 214 8.35 18.70 -1.72
CA LEU A 214 8.31 19.34 -0.40
C LEU A 214 9.09 18.53 0.64
N ALA A 215 8.87 17.22 0.73
CA ALA A 215 9.66 16.35 1.62
C ALA A 215 11.16 16.39 1.30
N ALA A 216 11.52 16.40 0.00
CA ALA A 216 12.92 16.54 -0.41
C ALA A 216 13.52 17.92 -0.09
N LEU A 217 12.72 18.99 -0.07
CA LEU A 217 13.14 20.33 0.34
C LEU A 217 13.38 20.42 1.85
N GLU A 218 12.56 19.75 2.66
CA GLU A 218 12.79 19.61 4.11
C GLU A 218 14.13 18.94 4.37
N LEU A 219 14.38 17.80 3.71
CA LEU A 219 15.64 17.10 3.83
C LEU A 219 16.84 17.91 3.28
N LEU A 220 16.66 18.66 2.19
CA LEU A 220 17.68 19.58 1.68
C LEU A 220 17.98 20.71 2.69
N CYS A 221 16.95 21.20 3.39
CA CYS A 221 17.10 22.23 4.41
C CYS A 221 17.95 21.75 5.58
N GLU A 222 17.79 20.48 5.99
CA GLU A 222 18.61 19.87 7.04
C GLU A 222 20.08 19.72 6.61
N LEU A 223 20.33 19.36 5.35
CA LEU A 223 21.68 19.09 4.84
C LEU A 223 22.46 20.37 4.49
N ASP A 224 21.82 21.32 3.81
CA ASP A 224 22.48 22.49 3.19
C ASP A 224 21.95 23.83 3.73
N GLY A 225 21.04 23.79 4.72
CA GLY A 225 20.45 24.96 5.35
C GLY A 225 19.24 25.55 4.61
N PRO A 226 18.49 26.44 5.28
CA PRO A 226 17.22 26.98 4.78
C PRO A 226 17.37 27.80 3.50
N ASP A 227 18.51 28.46 3.29
CA ASP A 227 18.72 29.30 2.12
C ASP A 227 18.94 28.47 0.84
N ALA A 228 19.59 27.32 0.94
CA ALA A 228 19.73 26.39 -0.18
C ALA A 228 18.37 25.83 -0.60
N ALA A 229 17.58 25.36 0.37
CA ALA A 229 16.23 24.85 0.13
C ALA A 229 15.30 25.94 -0.45
N ARG A 230 15.31 27.17 0.10
CA ARG A 230 14.52 28.29 -0.45
C ARG A 230 14.90 28.64 -1.89
N ARG A 231 16.19 28.66 -2.23
CA ARG A 231 16.62 28.90 -3.62
C ARG A 231 16.04 27.82 -4.54
N ARG A 232 16.17 26.56 -4.17
CA ARG A 232 15.64 25.43 -4.96
C ARG A 232 14.12 25.47 -5.10
N ALA A 233 13.41 25.87 -4.05
CA ALA A 233 11.95 25.99 -4.03
C ALA A 233 11.44 27.09 -4.98
N ARG A 234 12.09 28.26 -5.01
CA ARG A 234 11.68 29.40 -5.88
C ARG A 234 11.66 29.04 -7.37
N ASP A 235 12.56 28.17 -7.80
CA ASP A 235 12.69 27.74 -9.18
C ASP A 235 11.74 26.57 -9.54
N ASP A 236 10.89 26.11 -8.62
CA ASP A 236 9.97 25.01 -8.88
C ASP A 236 8.80 25.42 -9.80
N PRO A 237 8.39 24.57 -10.76
CA PRO A 237 7.22 24.85 -11.61
C PRO A 237 5.90 24.91 -10.83
N ASN A 238 5.80 24.27 -9.67
CA ASN A 238 4.57 24.23 -8.88
C ASN A 238 4.51 25.39 -7.85
N ALA A 239 3.38 26.11 -7.84
CA ALA A 239 3.19 27.26 -6.96
C ALA A 239 3.27 26.92 -5.46
N THR A 240 2.72 25.78 -5.05
CA THR A 240 2.77 25.32 -3.65
C THR A 240 4.21 25.06 -3.20
N VAL A 241 5.04 24.51 -4.09
CA VAL A 241 6.46 24.27 -3.80
C VAL A 241 7.22 25.59 -3.71
N ARG A 242 6.92 26.56 -4.59
CA ARG A 242 7.54 27.91 -4.53
C ARG A 242 7.25 28.65 -3.23
N THR A 243 6.11 28.40 -2.60
CA THR A 243 5.72 28.99 -1.31
C THR A 243 6.26 28.23 -0.11
N TRP A 244 7.09 27.19 -0.31
CA TRP A 244 7.68 26.45 0.80
C TRP A 244 8.51 27.37 1.71
N THR A 245 8.38 27.11 3.01
CA THR A 245 9.10 27.81 4.07
C THR A 245 9.70 26.77 5.02
N PRO A 246 10.92 27.00 5.54
CA PRO A 246 11.55 26.04 6.43
C PRO A 246 10.73 25.85 7.71
N PRO A 247 10.82 24.66 8.35
CA PRO A 247 10.23 24.44 9.67
C PRO A 247 10.76 25.48 10.65
N ILE A 248 9.89 26.03 11.49
CA ILE A 248 10.30 26.91 12.59
C ILE A 248 10.89 26.00 13.67
N GLU A 249 12.19 26.07 13.91
CA GLU A 249 12.77 25.40 15.08
C GLU A 249 12.09 25.93 16.35
N PRO A 250 11.57 25.06 17.23
CA PRO A 250 11.07 25.51 18.51
C PRO A 250 12.25 26.12 19.28
N VAL A 251 12.16 27.42 19.56
CA VAL A 251 13.12 28.13 20.41
C VAL A 251 13.20 27.36 21.72
N GLN A 252 14.31 26.67 21.95
CA GLN A 252 14.58 26.06 23.25
C GLN A 252 14.57 27.21 24.27
N ALA A 253 13.54 27.27 25.10
CA ALA A 253 13.49 28.17 26.22
C ALA A 253 14.66 27.79 27.13
N THR A 254 15.74 28.57 27.05
CA THR A 254 16.88 28.46 27.94
C THR A 254 16.36 28.67 29.36
N LEU A 255 16.16 27.58 30.10
CA LEU A 255 15.92 27.64 31.53
C LEU A 255 17.22 28.17 32.17
N LEU A 256 17.18 29.45 32.54
CA LEU A 256 18.16 30.09 33.44
C LEU A 256 17.89 29.68 34.88
#